data_AF-A0A9D1D7J1-F1
#
_entry.id   AF-A0A9D1D7J1-F1
#
_cell.length_a   1.000
_cell.length_b   1.000
_cell.length_c   1.000
_cell.angle_alpha   90.00
_cell.angle_beta   90.00
_cell.angle_gamma   90.00
#
_symmetry.space_group_name_H-M   'P 1'
#
loop_
_entity.id
_entity.type
_entity.pdbx_description
1 polymer ?
#
loop_
_entity_poly.entity_id
_entity_poly.type
_entity_poly.pdbx_seq_one_letter_code
_entity_poly.pdbx_strand_id
1 'polypeptide(L)'
;MNQSFNIIVNIITLGFGVYAIFTWFKLRDGLLFDNSLLIPKERAIAECRDAAGYIAYIRPRTLVAGILTFLSGALGLVDSYLGTIQNWALANGSLGLVVELLVLILIPLAFIVWYGVCLMKAQKKHWP
;
A
#
# COMPACT_ATOMS: atom_id res chain seq x y z
N MET A 1 1.31 -14.40 -17.72
CA MET A 1 1.11 -14.61 -16.28
C MET A 1 -0.15 -15.46 -16.12
N ASN A 2 -0.18 -16.49 -15.26
CA ASN A 2 -1.35 -17.38 -15.17
C ASN A 2 -2.53 -16.63 -14.51
N GLN A 3 -3.75 -16.75 -15.03
CA GLN A 3 -4.90 -15.95 -14.55
C GLN A 3 -5.14 -16.13 -13.04
N SER A 4 -5.00 -17.36 -12.54
CA SER A 4 -5.12 -17.68 -11.11
C SER A 4 -4.07 -16.94 -10.26
N PHE A 5 -2.87 -16.75 -10.78
CA PHE A 5 -1.81 -16.01 -10.08
C PHE A 5 -2.16 -14.53 -9.93
N ASN A 6 -2.71 -13.89 -10.98
CA ASN A 6 -3.13 -12.49 -10.94
C ASN A 6 -4.22 -12.26 -9.90
N ILE A 7 -5.22 -13.15 -9.87
CA ILE A 7 -6.33 -13.09 -8.91
C ILE A 7 -5.79 -13.18 -7.48
N ILE A 8 -4.89 -14.13 -7.20
CA ILE A 8 -4.29 -14.30 -5.87
C ILE A 8 -3.54 -13.03 -5.45
N VAL A 9 -2.69 -12.48 -6.32
CA VAL A 9 -1.94 -11.25 -6.03
C VAL A 9 -2.89 -10.09 -5.75
N ASN A 10 -3.95 -9.92 -6.54
CA ASN A 10 -4.88 -8.82 -6.36
C ASN A 10 -5.73 -8.95 -5.07
N ILE A 11 -6.10 -10.18 -4.67
CA ILE A 11 -6.76 -10.44 -3.37
C ILE A 11 -5.82 -10.09 -2.22
N ILE A 12 -4.56 -10.51 -2.30
CA ILE A 12 -3.56 -10.21 -1.26
C ILE A 12 -3.36 -8.69 -1.16
N THR A 13 -3.19 -8.00 -2.28
CA THR A 13 -3.07 -6.53 -2.35
C THR A 13 -4.29 -5.85 -1.73
N LEU A 14 -5.51 -6.31 -2.05
CA LEU A 14 -6.74 -5.79 -1.47
C LEU A 14 -6.75 -5.99 0.06
N GLY A 15 -6.37 -7.18 0.53
CA GLY A 15 -6.22 -7.49 1.95
C GLY A 15 -5.22 -6.58 2.67
N PHE A 16 -4.07 -6.30 2.04
CA PHE A 16 -3.10 -5.33 2.57
C PHE A 16 -3.66 -3.90 2.64
N GLY A 17 -4.42 -3.47 1.63
CA GLY A 17 -5.11 -2.18 1.63
C GLY A 17 -6.08 -2.05 2.80
N VAL A 18 -6.94 -3.06 3.00
CA VAL A 18 -7.87 -3.12 4.15
C VAL A 18 -7.12 -3.09 5.47
N TYR A 19 -6.05 -3.88 5.60
CA TYR A 19 -5.25 -3.93 6.82
C TYR A 19 -4.56 -2.59 7.14
N ALA A 20 -4.08 -1.87 6.12
CA ALA A 20 -3.51 -0.54 6.29
C ALA A 20 -4.57 0.51 6.72
N ILE A 21 -5.79 0.45 6.16
CA ILE A 21 -6.91 1.30 6.59
C ILE A 21 -7.32 0.97 8.04
N PHE A 22 -7.40 -0.31 8.40
CA PHE A 22 -7.66 -0.74 9.77
C PHE A 22 -6.58 -0.23 10.74
N THR A 23 -5.30 -0.31 10.32
CA THR A 23 -4.16 0.21 11.06
C THR A 23 -4.27 1.71 11.29
N TRP A 24 -4.70 2.48 10.29
CA TRP A 24 -4.99 3.91 10.44
C TRP A 24 -6.09 4.20 11.46
N PHE A 25 -7.16 3.39 11.47
CA PHE A 25 -8.25 3.53 12.42
C PHE A 25 -7.77 3.26 13.84
N LYS A 26 -6.99 2.20 14.05
CA LYS A 26 -6.43 1.83 15.35
C LYS A 26 -5.39 2.85 15.86
N LEU A 27 -4.63 3.48 14.96
CA LEU A 27 -3.71 4.59 15.30
C LEU A 27 -4.45 5.85 15.80
N ARG A 28 -5.78 5.95 15.65
CA ARG A 28 -6.58 7.06 16.19
C ARG A 28 -6.53 7.11 17.72
N ASP A 29 -6.41 5.97 18.36
CA ASP A 29 -6.44 5.83 19.82
C ASP A 29 -5.12 6.28 20.48
N GLY A 30 -4.14 6.74 19.68
CA GLY A 30 -2.87 7.30 20.17
C GLY A 30 -1.88 6.25 20.69
N LEU A 31 -2.22 4.96 20.59
CA LEU A 31 -1.37 3.85 21.02
C LEU A 31 -0.63 3.27 19.82
N LEU A 32 0.71 3.31 19.85
CA LEU A 32 1.50 2.43 19.00
C LEU A 32 1.28 0.99 19.45
N PHE A 33 0.83 0.15 18.53
CA PHE A 33 0.70 -1.28 18.73
C PHE A 33 1.75 -2.00 17.90
N ASP A 34 2.08 -3.23 18.33
CA ASP A 34 3.07 -4.03 17.63
C ASP A 34 2.52 -4.41 16.26
N ASN A 35 3.10 -3.79 15.23
CA ASN A 35 2.66 -3.93 13.85
C ASN A 35 3.89 -3.96 12.96
N SER A 36 4.17 -5.14 12.40
CA SER A 36 5.32 -5.34 11.51
C SER A 36 5.27 -4.48 10.24
N LEU A 37 4.11 -3.87 9.94
CA LEU A 37 3.92 -2.94 8.83
C LEU A 37 4.37 -1.51 9.19
N LEU A 38 4.34 -1.13 10.46
CA LEU A 38 4.73 0.19 10.96
C LEU A 38 6.08 0.20 11.67
N ILE A 39 6.48 -0.93 12.25
CA ILE A 39 7.67 -1.07 13.08
C ILE A 39 8.43 -2.29 12.57
N PRO A 40 9.70 -2.15 12.14
CA PRO A 40 10.52 -3.31 11.81
C PRO A 40 10.62 -4.19 13.06
N LYS A 41 10.57 -5.51 12.87
CA LYS A 41 10.60 -6.51 13.96
C LYS A 41 11.80 -6.38 14.92
N GLU A 42 12.80 -5.60 14.52
CA GLU A 42 14.05 -5.33 15.24
C GLU A 42 13.95 -4.15 16.22
N ARG A 43 12.86 -3.35 16.19
CA ARG A 43 12.71 -2.17 17.06
C ARG A 43 11.54 -2.32 18.01
N ALA A 44 11.78 -2.13 19.30
CA ALA A 44 10.72 -2.17 20.30
C ALA A 44 9.95 -0.83 20.33
N ILE A 45 8.64 -0.90 20.55
CA ILE A 45 7.78 0.29 20.78
C ILE A 45 8.30 1.12 21.97
N ALA A 46 8.88 0.46 22.96
CA ALA A 46 9.45 1.06 24.17
C ALA A 46 10.65 1.98 23.88
N GLU A 47 11.31 1.84 22.72
CA GLU A 47 12.45 2.66 22.31
C GLU A 47 12.03 3.91 21.52
N CYS A 48 10.73 4.08 21.27
CA CYS A 48 10.21 5.26 20.57
C CYS A 48 10.32 6.49 21.48
N ARG A 49 11.17 7.45 21.09
CA ARG A 49 11.42 8.67 21.87
C ARG A 49 10.23 9.65 21.85
N ASP A 50 9.42 9.59 20.79
CA ASP A 50 8.22 10.41 20.61
C ASP A 50 7.17 9.66 19.78
N ALA A 51 6.37 8.83 20.48
CA ALA A 51 5.29 8.05 19.91
C ALA A 51 4.18 8.92 19.30
N ALA A 52 3.83 10.05 19.95
CA ALA A 52 2.76 10.92 19.49
C ALA A 52 3.13 11.63 18.17
N GLY A 53 4.35 12.15 18.06
CA GLY A 53 4.87 12.76 16.84
C GLY A 53 5.01 11.76 15.69
N TYR A 54 5.42 10.52 16.00
CA TYR A 54 5.46 9.44 15.01
C TYR A 54 4.07 9.10 14.46
N ILE A 55 3.06 8.93 15.34
CA ILE A 55 1.67 8.66 14.94
C ILE A 55 1.13 9.81 14.07
N ALA A 56 1.31 11.06 14.50
CA ALA A 56 0.82 12.22 13.76
C ALA A 56 1.41 12.29 12.34
N TYR A 57 2.67 11.87 12.18
CA TYR A 57 3.34 11.84 10.88
C TYR A 57 2.90 10.63 10.03
N ILE A 58 2.91 9.42 10.58
CA ILE A 58 2.70 8.21 9.79
C ILE A 58 1.23 7.96 9.46
N ARG A 59 0.32 8.27 10.39
CA ARG A 59 -1.12 7.99 10.28
C ARG A 59 -1.73 8.52 8.97
N PRO A 60 -1.68 9.81 8.62
CA PRO A 60 -2.29 10.28 7.38
C PRO A 60 -1.70 9.62 6.12
N ARG A 61 -0.41 9.26 6.16
CA ARG A 61 0.29 8.60 5.05
C ARG A 61 -0.12 7.13 4.92
N THR A 62 -0.33 6.44 6.04
CA THR A 62 -0.86 5.07 6.06
C THR A 62 -2.28 4.99 5.52
N LEU A 63 -3.12 6.02 5.76
CA LEU A 63 -4.45 6.07 5.17
C LEU A 63 -4.40 6.19 3.64
N VAL A 64 -3.61 7.15 3.14
CA VAL A 64 -3.40 7.33 1.70
C VAL A 64 -2.88 6.03 1.09
N ALA A 65 -1.96 5.36 1.77
CA ALA A 65 -1.42 4.09 1.32
C ALA A 65 -2.44 2.95 1.32
N GLY A 66 -3.23 2.83 2.37
CA GLY A 66 -4.28 1.82 2.45
C GLY A 66 -5.34 2.00 1.37
N ILE A 67 -5.81 3.23 1.14
CA ILE A 67 -6.80 3.52 0.10
C ILE A 67 -6.27 3.20 -1.29
N LEU A 68 -5.06 3.66 -1.62
CA LEU A 68 -4.49 3.42 -2.96
C LEU A 68 -4.22 1.93 -3.20
N THR A 69 -3.72 1.23 -2.19
CA THR A 69 -3.48 -0.22 -2.29
C THR A 69 -4.80 -0.99 -2.42
N PHE A 70 -5.83 -0.60 -1.66
CA PHE A 70 -7.16 -1.18 -1.76
C PHE A 70 -7.78 -0.97 -3.15
N LEU A 71 -7.73 0.26 -3.67
CA LEU A 71 -8.23 0.58 -5.01
C LEU A 71 -7.45 -0.17 -6.09
N SER A 72 -6.13 -0.27 -5.98
CA SER A 72 -5.30 -1.03 -6.92
C SER A 72 -5.66 -2.50 -6.94
N GLY A 73 -5.84 -3.13 -5.77
CA GLY A 73 -6.25 -4.54 -5.68
C GLY A 73 -7.67 -4.78 -6.20
N ALA A 74 -8.60 -3.86 -5.92
CA ALA A 74 -9.98 -3.95 -6.41
C ALA A 74 -10.04 -3.79 -7.94
N LEU A 75 -9.35 -2.80 -8.50
CA LEU A 75 -9.28 -2.59 -9.95
C LEU A 75 -8.62 -3.78 -10.65
N GLY A 76 -7.52 -4.31 -10.10
CA GLY A 76 -6.86 -5.49 -10.63
C GLY A 76 -7.75 -6.75 -10.59
N LEU A 77 -8.56 -6.92 -9.54
CA LEU A 77 -9.54 -8.01 -9.49
C LEU A 77 -10.62 -7.85 -10.56
N VAL A 78 -11.23 -6.66 -10.66
CA VAL A 78 -12.26 -6.38 -11.67
C VAL A 78 -11.72 -6.66 -13.07
N ASP A 79 -10.49 -6.22 -13.36
CA ASP A 79 -9.83 -6.50 -14.63
C ASP A 79 -9.57 -8.00 -14.84
N SER A 80 -9.18 -8.75 -13.80
CA SER A 80 -8.98 -10.20 -13.89
C SER A 80 -10.24 -11.00 -14.22
N TYR A 81 -11.44 -10.44 -13.95
CA TYR A 81 -12.73 -11.06 -14.22
C TYR A 81 -13.39 -10.55 -15.51
N LEU A 82 -13.34 -9.24 -15.76
CA LEU A 82 -14.04 -8.59 -16.87
C LEU A 82 -13.12 -8.29 -18.07
N GLY A 83 -11.81 -8.32 -17.87
CA GLY A 83 -10.81 -7.92 -18.87
C GLY A 83 -10.95 -6.47 -19.30
N THR A 84 -11.55 -5.59 -18.50
CA THR A 84 -11.95 -4.24 -18.95
C THR A 84 -10.74 -3.39 -19.36
N ILE A 85 -9.67 -3.39 -18.57
CA ILE A 85 -8.44 -2.64 -18.83
C ILE A 85 -7.67 -3.33 -19.95
N GLN A 86 -7.56 -4.66 -19.92
CA GLN A 86 -6.87 -5.42 -20.95
C GLN A 86 -7.52 -5.25 -22.34
N ASN A 87 -8.85 -5.32 -22.43
CA ASN A 87 -9.60 -5.16 -23.68
C ASN A 87 -9.54 -3.71 -24.18
N TRP A 88 -9.60 -2.73 -23.27
CA TRP A 88 -9.38 -1.32 -23.61
C TRP A 88 -7.95 -1.06 -24.10
N ALA A 89 -6.95 -1.68 -23.47
CA ALA A 89 -5.55 -1.56 -23.86
C ALA A 89 -5.32 -2.12 -25.27
N LEU A 90 -5.87 -3.30 -25.56
CA LEU A 90 -5.83 -3.92 -26.89
C LEU A 90 -6.52 -3.05 -27.96
N ALA A 91 -7.64 -2.41 -27.63
CA ALA A 91 -8.35 -1.51 -28.54
C ALA A 91 -7.55 -0.24 -28.91
N ASN A 92 -6.65 0.22 -28.03
CA ASN A 92 -5.82 1.40 -28.24
C ASN A 92 -4.39 1.09 -28.73
N GLY A 93 -4.11 -0.18 -29.06
CA GLY A 93 -2.82 -0.63 -29.56
C GLY A 93 -1.68 -0.43 -28.55
N SER A 94 -0.51 -0.02 -29.03
CA SER A 94 0.70 0.12 -28.19
C SER A 94 0.57 1.15 -27.07
N LEU A 95 -0.19 2.23 -27.28
CA LEU A 95 -0.46 3.24 -26.25
C LEU A 95 -1.27 2.66 -25.09
N GLY A 96 -2.25 1.80 -25.39
CA GLY A 96 -3.06 1.15 -24.37
C GLY A 96 -2.24 0.24 -23.45
N LEU A 97 -1.32 -0.55 -24.04
CA LEU A 97 -0.41 -1.43 -23.29
C LEU A 97 0.58 -0.65 -22.40
N VAL A 98 1.08 0.50 -22.88
CA VAL A 98 1.95 1.38 -22.06
C VAL A 98 1.18 1.95 -20.87
N VAL A 99 -0.07 2.37 -21.06
CA VAL A 99 -0.93 2.88 -19.98
C VAL A 99 -1.24 1.78 -18.96
N GLU A 100 -1.55 0.57 -19.40
CA GLU A 100 -1.77 -0.59 -18.53
C GLU A 100 -0.55 -0.85 -17.64
N LEU A 101 0.65 -0.89 -18.23
CA LEU A 101 1.89 -1.15 -17.52
C LEU A 101 2.23 -0.02 -16.53
N LEU A 102 1.97 1.23 -16.90
CA LEU A 102 2.14 2.38 -16.01
C LEU A 102 1.18 2.31 -14.82
N VAL A 103 -0.11 2.06 -15.06
CA VAL A 103 -1.15 2.15 -14.04
C VAL A 103 -1.16 0.95 -13.10
N LEU A 104 -0.97 -0.26 -13.61
CA LEU A 104 -1.06 -1.49 -12.81
C LEU A 104 0.24 -1.85 -12.10
N ILE A 105 1.40 -1.41 -12.63
CA ILE A 105 2.71 -1.82 -12.09
C ILE A 105 3.50 -0.61 -11.59
N LEU A 106 3.78 0.37 -12.43
CA LEU A 106 4.72 1.44 -12.09
C LEU A 106 4.18 2.39 -11.01
N ILE A 107 2.90 2.78 -11.09
CA ILE A 107 2.27 3.64 -10.09
C ILE A 107 2.21 2.97 -8.71
N PRO A 108 1.71 1.73 -8.56
CA PRO A 108 1.74 1.02 -7.27
C PRO A 108 3.17 0.84 -6.74
N LEU A 109 4.14 0.51 -7.59
CA LEU A 109 5.53 0.34 -7.18
C LEU A 109 6.13 1.64 -6.65
N ALA A 110 5.99 2.74 -7.39
CA ALA A 110 6.47 4.06 -6.96
C ALA A 110 5.82 4.46 -5.63
N PHE A 111 4.55 4.14 -5.46
CA PHE A 111 3.79 4.42 -4.25
C PHE A 111 4.29 3.60 -3.04
N ILE A 112 4.57 2.30 -3.22
CA ILE A 112 5.15 1.44 -2.18
C ILE A 112 6.53 1.98 -1.75
N VAL A 113 7.37 2.36 -2.71
CA VAL A 113 8.69 2.94 -2.44
C VAL A 113 8.56 4.24 -1.65
N TRP A 114 7.64 5.13 -2.05
CA TRP A 114 7.38 6.39 -1.34
C TRP A 114 6.95 6.15 0.11
N TYR A 115 6.00 5.24 0.33
CA TYR A 115 5.54 4.89 1.67
C TYR A 115 6.67 4.32 2.53
N GLY A 116 7.50 3.42 1.97
CA GLY A 116 8.68 2.87 2.64
C GLY A 116 9.71 3.95 3.02
N VAL A 117 9.98 4.91 2.13
CA VAL A 117 10.87 6.05 2.43
C VAL A 117 10.29 6.93 3.54
N CYS A 118 8.98 7.21 3.52
CA CYS A 118 8.31 7.96 4.59
C CYS A 118 8.43 7.24 5.94
N LEU A 119 8.28 5.91 5.95
CA LEU A 119 8.40 5.09 7.14
C LEU A 119 9.84 5.13 7.68
N MET A 120 10.85 4.93 6.83
CA MET A 120 12.26 5.01 7.22
C MET A 120 12.65 6.38 7.77
N LYS A 121 12.17 7.48 7.15
CA LYS A 121 12.41 8.84 7.64
C LYS A 121 11.78 9.07 9.01
N ALA A 122 10.57 8.57 9.22
CA ALA A 122 9.89 8.68 10.51
C ALA A 122 10.63 7.88 11.59
N GLN A 123 11.10 6.68 11.26
CA GLN A 123 11.86 5.83 12.19
C GLN A 123 13.20 6.46 12.58
N LYS A 124 14.00 6.93 11.61
CA LYS A 124 15.27 7.62 11.89
C LYS A 124 15.11 8.89 12.76
N LYS A 125 13.94 9.53 12.71
CA LYS A 125 13.67 10.75 13.46
C LYS A 125 13.19 10.46 14.89
N HIS A 126 12.42 9.39 15.08
CA HIS A 126 11.71 9.12 16.34
C HIS A 126 12.26 7.93 17.13
N TRP A 127 13.15 7.13 16.55
CA TRP A 127 13.93 6.10 17.25
C TRP A 127 15.43 6.42 17.19
N PRO A 128 16.21 5.95 18.18
CA PRO A 128 17.67 5.99 18.13
C PRO A 128 18.28 5.17 16.98
#